data_AF-A0A815SKT4-F1
#
_entry.id   AF-A0A815SKT4-F1
#
_cell.length_a   1.000
_cell.length_b   1.000
_cell.length_c   1.000
_cell.angle_alpha   90.00
_cell.angle_beta   90.00
_cell.angle_gamma   90.00
#
_symmetry.space_group_name_H-M   'P 1'
#
loop_
_entity.id
_entity.type
_entity.pdbx_description
1 polymer ?
#
loop_
_entity_poly.entity_id
_entity_poly.type
_entity_poly.pdbx_seq_one_letter_code
_entity_poly.pdbx_strand_id
1 'polypeptide(L)'
;IHVGLAENHTSITFERNIVYDTFQGTNHSAYLSDQDAIVFLNNNLYYNSNGAELLFGRQQISFTEWQKTGQDNGSIIADPLFVGDVNQCDFFTIQSNSPAAKLGFTNLTKLSKWTAGCDMNDKIDNNNQFYYW
;
A
#
# COMPACT_ATOMS: atom_id res chain seq x y z
N ILE A 1 -2.42 6.76 -0.67
CA ILE A 1 -1.99 7.19 -2.03
C ILE A 1 -2.96 8.27 -2.51
N HIS A 2 -2.46 9.39 -3.01
CA HIS A 2 -3.27 10.48 -3.58
C HIS A 2 -3.05 10.52 -5.09
N VAL A 3 -4.12 10.43 -5.87
CA VAL A 3 -4.07 10.43 -7.35
C VAL A 3 -4.74 11.72 -7.84
N GLY A 4 -3.99 12.55 -8.58
CA GLY A 4 -4.39 13.89 -9.04
C GLY A 4 -4.70 14.03 -10.55
N LEU A 5 -5.94 14.44 -10.85
CA LEU A 5 -6.59 15.06 -12.03
C LEU A 5 -6.22 14.74 -13.51
N ALA A 6 -7.18 14.08 -14.16
CA ALA A 6 -7.97 14.49 -15.35
C ALA A 6 -7.29 15.22 -16.54
N GLU A 7 -6.70 14.43 -17.43
CA GLU A 7 -7.11 14.48 -18.84
C GLU A 7 -7.96 13.21 -19.11
N ASN A 8 -8.75 13.19 -20.18
CA ASN A 8 -9.87 12.26 -20.44
C ASN A 8 -9.52 10.73 -20.54
N HIS A 9 -8.38 10.29 -19.99
CA HIS A 9 -7.81 8.96 -20.14
C HIS A 9 -7.05 8.38 -18.93
N THR A 10 -7.16 8.89 -17.70
CA THR A 10 -6.38 8.30 -16.60
C THR A 10 -7.11 7.13 -15.93
N SER A 11 -7.06 5.97 -16.59
CA SER A 11 -7.32 4.68 -15.94
C SER A 11 -6.09 4.24 -15.16
N ILE A 12 -6.19 4.13 -13.83
CA ILE A 12 -5.11 3.56 -13.01
C ILE A 12 -5.46 2.13 -12.66
N THR A 13 -4.52 1.22 -12.85
CA THR A 13 -4.61 -0.15 -12.34
C THR A 13 -3.63 -0.30 -11.19
N PHE A 14 -4.14 -0.56 -9.99
CA PHE A 14 -3.36 -0.80 -8.79
C PHE A 14 -3.62 -2.22 -8.32
N GLU A 15 -2.79 -3.14 -8.80
CA GLU A 15 -2.97 -4.56 -8.55
C GLU A 15 -1.73 -5.23 -7.99
N ARG A 16 -1.93 -6.23 -7.13
CA ARG A 16 -0.84 -7.05 -6.54
C ARG A 16 0.23 -6.22 -5.83
N ASN A 17 -0.21 -5.27 -5.01
CA ASN A 17 0.67 -4.49 -4.15
C ASN A 17 0.52 -4.90 -2.68
N ILE A 18 1.58 -4.75 -1.90
CA ILE A 18 1.52 -4.75 -0.43
C ILE A 18 1.62 -3.30 0.03
N VAL A 19 0.60 -2.81 0.71
CA VAL A 19 0.59 -1.48 1.32
C VAL A 19 0.81 -1.66 2.82
N TYR A 20 2.03 -1.37 3.26
CA TYR A 20 2.43 -1.40 4.67
C TYR A 20 2.38 0.02 5.24
N ASP A 21 1.40 0.28 6.09
CA ASP A 21 1.13 1.59 6.68
C ASP A 21 1.58 1.64 8.15
N THR A 22 2.21 2.75 8.53
CA THR A 22 2.76 2.99 9.87
C THR A 22 2.13 4.21 10.55
N PHE A 23 0.99 4.71 10.04
CA PHE A 23 0.23 5.77 10.69
C PHE A 23 -0.27 5.35 12.08
N GLN A 24 -0.20 6.26 13.06
CA GLN A 24 -0.47 6.01 14.49
C GLN A 24 -1.80 6.62 15.01
N GLY A 25 -2.68 7.08 14.12
CA GLY A 25 -4.02 7.59 14.48
C GLY A 25 -5.12 6.53 14.38
N THR A 26 -6.37 6.95 14.60
CA THR A 26 -7.52 6.03 14.59
C THR A 26 -7.85 5.53 13.18
N ASN A 27 -7.96 6.44 12.22
CA ASN A 27 -8.35 6.14 10.85
C ASN A 27 -7.34 6.75 9.89
N HIS A 28 -7.00 6.01 8.82
CA HIS A 28 -6.11 6.49 7.78
C HIS A 28 -6.64 6.13 6.39
N SER A 29 -6.39 6.99 5.41
CA SER A 29 -6.81 6.76 4.04
C SER A 29 -5.83 5.82 3.34
N ALA A 30 -6.22 4.57 3.09
CA ALA A 30 -5.45 3.68 2.22
C ALA A 30 -5.51 4.18 0.76
N TYR A 31 -6.69 4.62 0.33
CA TYR A 31 -6.95 5.13 -1.01
C TYR A 31 -7.93 6.30 -1.00
N LEU A 32 -7.56 7.38 -1.70
CA LEU A 32 -8.41 8.54 -1.95
C LEU A 32 -8.47 8.80 -3.46
N SER A 33 -9.69 8.87 -4.00
CA SER A 33 -9.95 9.11 -5.43
C SER A 33 -10.36 10.54 -5.68
N ASP A 34 -9.86 11.10 -6.79
CA ASP A 34 -10.42 12.29 -7.42
C ASP A 34 -11.77 12.01 -8.10
N GLN A 35 -12.50 13.08 -8.42
CA GLN A 35 -13.88 13.04 -8.93
C GLN A 35 -14.05 12.28 -10.24
N ASP A 36 -13.05 12.32 -11.12
CA ASP A 36 -13.12 11.79 -12.49
C ASP A 36 -12.10 10.65 -12.73
N ALA A 37 -11.46 10.13 -11.68
CA ALA A 37 -10.48 9.05 -11.81
C ALA A 37 -11.18 7.69 -11.99
N ILE A 38 -10.85 6.98 -13.08
CA ILE A 38 -11.24 5.58 -13.26
C ILE A 38 -10.11 4.74 -12.67
N VAL A 39 -10.35 4.02 -11.59
CA VAL A 39 -9.32 3.18 -10.96
C VAL A 39 -9.80 1.75 -10.85
N PHE A 40 -8.91 0.81 -11.12
CA PHE A 40 -9.10 -0.63 -10.92
C PHE A 40 -8.14 -1.06 -9.83
N LEU A 41 -8.66 -1.49 -8.68
CA LEU A 41 -7.83 -2.00 -7.59
C LEU A 41 -8.18 -3.46 -7.35
N ASN A 42 -7.18 -4.35 -7.29
CA ASN A 42 -7.43 -5.76 -7.04
C ASN A 42 -6.20 -6.52 -6.54
N ASN A 43 -6.41 -7.62 -5.81
CA ASN A 43 -5.35 -8.50 -5.33
C ASN A 43 -4.25 -7.80 -4.51
N ASN A 44 -4.57 -6.70 -3.85
CA ASN A 44 -3.67 -5.98 -2.96
C ASN A 44 -3.77 -6.54 -1.53
N LEU A 45 -2.71 -6.36 -0.75
CA LEU A 45 -2.70 -6.64 0.68
C LEU A 45 -2.43 -5.32 1.40
N TYR A 46 -3.36 -4.91 2.26
CA TYR A 46 -3.23 -3.71 3.07
C TYR A 46 -2.99 -4.08 4.53
N TYR A 47 -2.13 -3.35 5.22
CA TYR A 47 -1.85 -3.58 6.63
C TYR A 47 -1.40 -2.28 7.28
N ASN A 48 -1.97 -1.95 8.43
CA ASN A 48 -1.44 -0.89 9.29
C ASN A 48 -0.85 -1.53 10.55
N SER A 49 0.43 -1.27 10.82
CA SER A 49 1.16 -1.90 11.92
C SER A 49 0.76 -1.39 13.31
N ASN A 50 0.10 -0.23 13.38
CA ASN A 50 -0.38 0.36 14.63
C ASN A 50 -1.89 0.16 14.83
N GLY A 51 -2.55 -0.58 13.94
CA GLY A 51 -3.97 -0.91 14.05
C GLY A 51 -4.93 0.20 13.63
N ALA A 52 -4.47 1.22 12.90
CA ALA A 52 -5.38 2.22 12.33
C ALA A 52 -6.38 1.58 11.35
N GLU A 53 -7.64 2.00 11.40
CA GLU A 53 -8.64 1.59 10.42
C GLU A 53 -8.30 2.20 9.06
N LEU A 54 -8.22 1.34 8.03
CA LEU A 54 -7.98 1.78 6.66
C LEU A 54 -9.30 2.10 5.95
N LEU A 55 -9.38 3.33 5.45
CA LEU A 55 -10.52 3.86 4.71
C LEU A 55 -10.22 3.98 3.22
N PHE A 56 -11.27 3.84 2.41
CA PHE A 56 -11.15 3.69 0.96
C PHE A 56 -12.13 4.58 0.20
N GLY A 57 -11.68 5.00 -0.98
CA GLY A 57 -12.48 5.75 -1.94
C GLY A 57 -12.76 7.18 -1.48
N ARG A 58 -13.45 7.96 -2.32
CA ARG A 58 -13.75 9.37 -2.00
C ARG A 58 -14.58 9.53 -0.73
N GLN A 59 -15.48 8.60 -0.48
CA GLN A 59 -16.38 8.62 0.68
C GLN A 59 -15.69 8.17 1.97
N GLN A 60 -14.42 7.72 1.91
CA GLN A 60 -13.64 7.24 3.05
C GLN A 60 -14.43 6.20 3.86
N ILE A 61 -14.89 5.17 3.16
CA ILE A 61 -15.69 4.08 3.71
C ILE A 61 -14.80 2.90 4.14
N SER A 62 -15.34 2.00 4.95
CA SER A 62 -14.63 0.79 5.38
C SER A 62 -14.31 -0.13 4.20
N PHE A 63 -13.32 -0.99 4.36
CA PHE A 63 -12.90 -1.95 3.32
C PHE A 63 -14.05 -2.86 2.84
N THR A 64 -14.92 -3.30 3.75
CA THR A 64 -16.07 -4.13 3.37
C THR A 64 -17.07 -3.36 2.50
N GLU A 65 -17.35 -2.10 2.83
CA GLU A 65 -18.22 -1.27 1.99
C GLU A 65 -17.56 -0.95 0.65
N TRP A 66 -16.24 -0.76 0.64
CA TRP A 66 -15.47 -0.58 -0.59
C TRP A 66 -15.56 -1.79 -1.51
N GLN A 67 -15.42 -3.02 -0.98
CA GLN A 67 -15.56 -4.24 -1.78
C GLN A 67 -16.96 -4.40 -2.39
N LYS A 68 -18.00 -3.94 -1.69
CA LYS A 68 -19.37 -3.94 -2.23
C LYS A 68 -19.54 -3.04 -3.46
N THR A 69 -18.64 -2.08 -3.69
CA THR A 69 -18.62 -1.25 -4.91
C THR A 69 -18.06 -2.00 -6.13
N GLY A 70 -17.52 -3.21 -5.94
CA GLY A 70 -16.89 -4.02 -6.98
C GLY A 70 -15.36 -3.89 -7.06
N GLN A 71 -14.77 -3.04 -6.23
CA GLN A 71 -13.32 -2.79 -6.16
C GLN A 71 -12.64 -3.69 -5.13
N ASP A 72 -11.34 -3.95 -5.29
CA ASP A 72 -10.52 -4.69 -4.31
C ASP A 72 -11.08 -6.08 -3.91
N ASN A 73 -11.88 -6.71 -4.77
CA ASN A 73 -12.55 -7.98 -4.46
C ASN A 73 -11.59 -9.15 -4.18
N GLY A 74 -10.40 -9.14 -4.79
CA GLY A 74 -9.33 -10.10 -4.52
C GLY A 74 -8.31 -9.62 -3.49
N SER A 75 -8.49 -8.42 -2.93
CA SER A 75 -7.61 -7.80 -1.96
C SER A 75 -8.00 -8.19 -0.52
N ILE A 76 -7.07 -8.05 0.42
CA ILE A 76 -7.30 -8.36 1.84
C ILE A 76 -6.63 -7.34 2.76
N ILE A 77 -7.13 -7.23 3.99
CA ILE A 77 -6.44 -6.57 5.10
C ILE A 77 -5.86 -7.63 6.03
N ALA A 78 -4.53 -7.77 6.06
CA ALA A 78 -3.84 -8.75 6.90
C ALA A 78 -2.35 -8.43 7.02
N ASP A 79 -1.72 -8.85 8.12
CA ASP A 79 -0.27 -8.73 8.29
C ASP A 79 0.48 -9.52 7.19
N PRO A 80 1.37 -8.88 6.40
CA PRO A 80 2.16 -9.57 5.37
C PRO A 80 3.23 -10.50 5.93
N LEU A 81 3.50 -10.49 7.24
CA LEU A 81 4.48 -11.34 7.92
C LEU A 81 5.86 -11.25 7.26
N PHE A 82 6.37 -10.03 7.10
CA PHE A 82 7.73 -9.80 6.65
C PHE A 82 8.73 -10.44 7.64
N VAL A 83 9.78 -11.05 7.09
CA VAL A 83 10.86 -11.66 7.89
C VAL A 83 12.00 -10.66 8.14
N GLY A 84 12.19 -9.70 7.22
CA GLY A 84 13.14 -8.62 7.36
C GLY A 84 12.73 -7.59 8.43
N ASP A 85 13.71 -6.78 8.88
CA ASP A 85 13.44 -5.65 9.75
C ASP A 85 12.71 -4.52 9.00
N VAL A 86 11.41 -4.43 9.23
CA VAL A 86 10.53 -3.41 8.63
C VAL A 86 10.91 -1.98 9.01
N ASN A 87 11.55 -1.77 10.18
CA ASN A 87 12.05 -0.43 10.57
C ASN A 87 13.27 -0.01 9.74
N GLN A 88 13.88 -0.96 9.03
CA GLN A 88 15.00 -0.73 8.13
C GLN A 88 14.59 -0.88 6.66
N CYS A 89 13.28 -0.82 6.37
CA CYS A 89 12.72 -1.01 5.03
C CYS A 89 13.05 -2.38 4.40
N ASP A 90 13.24 -3.42 5.19
CA ASP A 90 13.51 -4.77 4.67
C ASP A 90 12.21 -5.53 4.38
N PHE A 91 11.67 -5.32 3.18
CA PHE A 91 10.40 -5.90 2.71
C PHE A 91 10.59 -7.00 1.64
N PHE A 92 11.78 -7.62 1.58
CA PHE A 92 12.13 -8.57 0.51
C PHE A 92 11.53 -9.96 0.68
N THR A 93 11.26 -10.34 1.93
CA THR A 93 10.94 -11.72 2.28
C THR A 93 9.76 -11.77 3.24
N ILE A 94 8.85 -12.70 2.95
CA ILE A 94 7.67 -13.01 3.74
C ILE A 94 7.75 -14.44 4.26
N GLN A 95 7.06 -14.71 5.36
CA GLN A 95 6.89 -16.08 5.85
C GLN A 95 6.11 -16.93 4.84
N SER A 96 6.39 -18.24 4.77
CA SER A 96 5.73 -19.14 3.81
C SER A 96 4.22 -19.28 4.03
N ASN A 97 3.74 -19.06 5.26
CA ASN A 97 2.32 -19.06 5.63
C ASN A 97 1.67 -17.67 5.52
N SER A 98 2.40 -16.66 5.01
CA SER A 98 1.92 -15.29 4.89
C SER A 98 0.66 -15.18 4.03
N PRO A 99 -0.29 -14.30 4.41
CA PRO A 99 -1.39 -13.90 3.52
C PRO A 99 -0.90 -13.36 2.17
N ALA A 100 0.26 -12.70 2.11
CA ALA A 100 0.89 -12.29 0.86
C ALA A 100 1.27 -13.50 -0.01
N ALA A 101 1.85 -14.56 0.59
CA ALA A 101 2.18 -15.78 -0.16
C ALA A 101 0.91 -16.42 -0.76
N LYS A 102 -0.22 -16.39 -0.04
CA LYS A 102 -1.52 -16.86 -0.54
C LYS A 102 -2.06 -16.04 -1.71
N LEU A 103 -1.74 -14.75 -1.78
CA LEU A 103 -2.04 -13.87 -2.93
C LEU A 103 -1.04 -14.04 -4.09
N GLY A 104 -0.03 -14.89 -3.93
CA GLY A 104 0.96 -15.21 -4.95
C GLY A 104 2.22 -14.34 -4.92
N PHE A 105 2.46 -13.57 -3.85
CA PHE A 105 3.73 -12.88 -3.67
C PHE A 105 4.86 -13.87 -3.42
N THR A 106 6.02 -13.60 -4.01
CA THR A 106 7.22 -14.42 -3.89
C THR A 106 8.37 -13.62 -3.31
N ASN A 107 9.21 -14.27 -2.51
CA ASN A 107 10.40 -13.66 -1.93
C ASN A 107 11.36 -13.15 -3.03
N LEU A 108 11.88 -11.95 -2.82
CA LEU A 108 12.92 -11.36 -3.64
C LEU A 108 14.29 -11.56 -2.99
N THR A 109 15.32 -11.74 -3.81
CA THR A 109 16.70 -11.78 -3.31
C THR A 109 17.20 -10.36 -3.10
N LYS A 110 17.46 -9.97 -1.85
CA LYS A 110 18.07 -8.69 -1.53
C LYS A 110 19.50 -8.64 -2.08
N LEU A 111 19.77 -7.71 -2.98
CA LEU A 111 21.11 -7.51 -3.53
C LEU A 111 22.01 -6.84 -2.49
N SER A 112 23.28 -7.23 -2.42
CA SER A 112 24.27 -6.67 -1.47
C SER A 112 24.48 -5.16 -1.59
N LYS A 113 24.16 -4.58 -2.76
CA LYS A 113 24.24 -3.14 -3.01
C LYS A 113 23.07 -2.35 -2.38
N TRP A 114 22.04 -3.03 -1.87
CA TRP A 114 20.88 -2.38 -1.26
C TRP A 114 21.16 -2.24 0.24
N THR A 115 21.52 -1.03 0.65
CA THR A 115 21.69 -0.67 2.05
C THR A 115 20.35 -0.71 2.77
N ALA A 116 20.34 -1.32 3.95
CA ALA A 116 19.18 -1.26 4.84
C ALA A 116 19.02 0.17 5.37
N GLY A 117 17.77 0.60 5.53
CA GLY A 117 17.42 1.92 6.06
C GLY A 117 16.34 2.59 5.23
N CYS A 118 15.21 2.89 5.87
CA CYS A 118 14.34 3.96 5.40
C CYS A 118 14.98 5.28 5.85
N ASP A 119 15.17 6.25 4.97
CA ASP A 119 15.38 7.61 5.46
C ASP A 119 14.06 8.09 6.08
N MET A 120 13.93 8.00 7.40
CA MET A 120 12.76 8.52 8.12
C MET A 120 12.93 10.01 8.49
N ASN A 121 14.06 10.62 8.11
CA ASN A 121 14.40 12.00 8.44
C ASN A 121 14.05 13.01 7.34
N ASP A 122 13.22 12.63 6.36
CA ASP A 122 12.68 13.57 5.39
C ASP A 122 11.83 14.61 6.13
N LYS A 123 12.48 15.71 6.51
CA LYS A 123 11.81 16.99 6.67
C LYS A 123 11.13 17.25 5.33
N ILE A 124 9.83 17.44 5.38
CA ILE A 124 9.02 17.89 4.24
C ILE A 124 9.47 19.32 3.91
N ASP A 125 10.62 19.45 3.26
CA ASP A 125 11.01 20.67 2.60
C ASP A 125 10.35 20.63 1.22
N ASN A 126 9.41 21.56 1.02
CA ASN A 126 8.55 21.72 -0.14
C ASN A 126 9.33 22.00 -1.44
N ASN A 127 10.20 21.11 -1.92
CA ASN A 127 10.64 21.06 -3.32
C ASN A 127 11.42 19.78 -3.62
N ASN A 128 10.75 18.86 -4.33
CA ASN A 128 11.33 17.79 -5.15
C ASN A 128 12.42 16.93 -4.51
N GLN A 129 12.01 15.83 -3.87
CA GLN A 129 12.85 14.63 -3.79
C GLN A 129 11.98 13.40 -4.08
N PHE A 130 12.01 12.94 -5.34
CA PHE A 130 11.56 11.58 -5.67
C PHE A 130 12.79 10.69 -5.68
N TYR A 131 12.92 9.79 -4.72
CA TYR A 131 13.81 8.64 -4.83
C TYR A 131 13.04 7.48 -5.46
N TYR A 132 13.51 6.99 -6.59
CA TYR A 132 13.05 5.74 -7.19
C TYR A 132 13.77 4.58 -6.52
N TRP A 133 12.99 3.61 -6.03
CA TRP A 133 13.46 2.27 -5.66
C TRP A 133 13.14 1.31 -6.80
#